data_AF-A0A327Q5V1-F1
#
_entry.id   AF-A0A327Q5V1-F1
#
_cell.length_a   1.000
_cell.length_b   1.000
_cell.length_c   1.000
_cell.angle_alpha   90.00
_cell.angle_beta   90.00
_cell.angle_gamma   90.00
#
_symmetry.space_group_name_H-M   'P 1'
#
loop_
_entity.id
_entity.type
_entity.pdbx_description
1 polymer ?
#
loop_
_entity_poly.entity_id
_entity_poly.type
_entity_poly.pdbx_seq_one_letter_code
_entity_poly.pdbx_strand_id
1 'polypeptide(L)' 'MDAFTIAIPFNNEEKEVTILPVQQGYVMKLMVTIDDVEFIYELDDEGKWRAIMPGDLPAKMPGNDLLQAVADELDKYLS' A
#
# COMPACT_ATOMS: atom_id res chain seq x y z
N MET A 1 11.43 2.43 -11.54
CA MET A 1 11.86 2.18 -10.16
C MET A 1 11.66 0.70 -9.92
N ASP A 2 12.55 0.08 -9.14
CA ASP A 2 12.46 -1.36 -8.86
C ASP A 2 11.42 -1.63 -7.77
N ALA A 3 10.75 -2.78 -7.88
CA ALA A 3 9.85 -3.24 -6.82
C ALA A 3 10.65 -3.68 -5.59
N PHE A 4 10.10 -3.48 -4.40
CA PHE A 4 10.66 -3.95 -3.15
C PHE A 4 9.56 -4.58 -2.29
N THR A 5 9.95 -5.34 -1.28
CA THR A 5 9.02 -5.99 -0.35
C THR A 5 9.26 -5.46 1.05
N ILE A 6 8.18 -5.21 1.79
CA ILE A 6 8.24 -4.88 3.22
C ILE A 6 7.40 -5.87 4.02
N ALA A 7 7.83 -6.14 5.25
CA ALA A 7 7.08 -6.94 6.21
C ALA A 7 6.18 -6.03 7.04
N ILE A 8 4.88 -6.32 7.04
CA ILE A 8 3.85 -5.59 7.77
C ILE A 8 3.43 -6.41 9.00
N PRO A 9 3.61 -5.91 10.22
CA PRO A 9 3.07 -6.57 11.40
C PRO A 9 1.54 -6.45 11.42
N PHE A 10 0.83 -7.58 11.34
CA PHE A 10 -0.63 -7.63 11.34
C PHE A 10 -1.13 -8.89 12.06
N ASN A 11 -2.01 -8.75 13.05
CA ASN A 11 -2.58 -9.88 13.82
C ASN A 11 -1.56 -10.85 14.43
N ASN A 12 -0.43 -10.33 14.96
CA ASN A 12 0.71 -11.11 15.47
C ASN A 12 1.45 -11.95 14.42
N GLU A 13 1.22 -11.69 13.14
CA GLU A 13 1.94 -12.28 12.02
C GLU A 13 2.64 -11.18 11.22
N GLU A 14 3.73 -11.52 10.53
CA GLU A 14 4.36 -10.65 9.54
C GLU A 14 3.79 -10.98 8.16
N LYS A 15 3.16 -10.01 7.52
CA LYS A 15 2.66 -10.10 6.15
C LYS A 15 3.62 -9.39 5.22
N GLU A 16 4.19 -10.12 4.27
CA GLU A 16 4.99 -9.51 3.21
C GLU A 16 4.07 -8.89 2.15
N VAL A 17 4.36 -7.64 1.78
CA VAL A 17 3.67 -6.93 0.69
C VAL A 17 4.69 -6.42 -0.32
N THR A 18 4.40 -6.63 -1.61
CA THR A 18 5.24 -6.12 -2.69
C THR A 18 4.80 -4.71 -3.07
N ILE A 19 5.76 -3.80 -3.15
CA ILE A 19 5.56 -2.39 -3.46
C ILE A 19 6.33 -2.07 -4.74
N LEU A 20 5.63 -1.49 -5.71
CA LEU A 20 6.20 -0.93 -6.92
C LEU A 20 5.97 0.59 -6.93
N PRO A 21 7.03 1.40 -6.79
CA PRO A 21 6.91 2.84 -6.99
C PRO A 21 6.63 3.16 -8.46
N VAL A 22 5.57 3.93 -8.69
CA VAL A 22 5.12 4.36 -10.01
C VAL A 22 5.04 5.88 -10.05
N GLN A 23 5.70 6.46 -11.04
CA GLN A 23 5.58 7.89 -11.32
C GLN A 23 4.40 8.11 -12.28
N GLN A 24 3.36 8.80 -11.81
CA GLN A 24 2.21 9.18 -12.63
C GLN A 24 2.19 10.69 -12.79
N GLY A 25 2.75 11.17 -13.91
CA GLY A 25 3.00 12.60 -14.11
C GLY A 25 4.03 13.13 -13.11
N TYR A 26 3.63 14.09 -12.28
CA TYR A 26 4.47 14.66 -11.22
C TYR A 26 4.24 14.04 -9.84
N VAL A 27 3.31 13.09 -9.73
CA VAL A 27 2.94 12.46 -8.46
C VAL A 27 3.59 11.09 -8.36
N MET A 28 4.25 10.83 -7.23
CA MET A 28 4.73 9.50 -6.87
C MET A 28 3.58 8.72 -6.24
N LYS A 29 3.33 7.52 -6.76
CA LYS A 29 2.38 6.56 -6.22
C LYS A 29 3.08 5.25 -5.91
N LEU A 30 2.51 4.48 -5.01
CA LEU A 30 3.01 3.16 -4.66
C LEU A 30 1.93 2.14 -5.02
N MET A 31 2.21 1.28 -5.99
CA MET A 31 1.37 0.11 -6.24
C MET A 31 1.75 -0.96 -5.23
N VAL A 32 0.81 -1.39 -4.41
CA VAL A 32 1.02 -2.35 -3.32
C VAL A 32 0.14 -3.56 -3.56
N THR A 33 0.75 -4.74 -3.68
CA THR A 33 0.03 -6.00 -3.84
C THR A 33 -0.20 -6.64 -2.47
N ILE A 34 -1.47 -6.82 -2.09
CA ILE A 34 -1.91 -7.41 -0.82
C ILE A 34 -2.87 -8.56 -1.14
N ASP A 35 -2.52 -9.79 -0.76
CA ASP A 35 -3.35 -10.97 -1.00
C ASP A 35 -3.83 -11.08 -2.48
N ASP A 36 -2.92 -10.88 -3.44
CA ASP A 36 -3.15 -10.83 -4.91
C ASP A 36 -4.03 -9.68 -5.42
N VAL A 37 -4.33 -8.69 -4.58
CA VAL A 37 -5.07 -7.48 -4.96
C VAL A 37 -4.13 -6.28 -5.01
N GLU A 38 -4.18 -5.51 -6.10
CA GLU A 38 -3.39 -4.30 -6.26
C GLU A 38 -4.11 -3.08 -5.67
N PHE A 39 -3.40 -2.34 -4.82
CA PHE A 39 -3.81 -1.06 -4.26
C PHE A 39 -2.84 0.03 -4.69
N ILE A 40 -3.35 1.23 -4.90
CA ILE A 40 -2.55 2.42 -5.15
C ILE A 40 -2.53 3.22 -3.86
N TYR A 41 -1.34 3.42 -3.30
CA TYR A 41 -1.11 4.35 -2.20
C TYR A 41 -0.56 5.67 -2.73
N GLU A 42 -1.16 6.76 -2.28
CA GLU A 42 -0.70 8.11 -2.54
C GLU A 42 -0.79 8.95 -1.27
N LEU A 43 0.02 10.01 -1.20
CA LEU A 43 -0.07 10.99 -0.12
C LEU A 43 -1.32 11.85 -0.31
N ASP A 44 -2.09 12.03 0.77
CA ASP A 44 -3.18 12.99 0.82
C ASP A 44 -2.67 14.42 1.09
N ASP A 45 -3.61 15.36 1.23
CA ASP A 45 -3.30 16.78 1.46
C ASP A 45 -2.64 17.04 2.83
N GLU A 46 -2.73 16.08 3.77
CA GLU A 46 -2.07 16.13 5.07
C GLU A 46 -0.70 15.42 5.06
N GLY A 47 -0.30 14.83 3.92
CA GLY A 47 0.92 14.05 3.80
C GLY A 47 0.80 12.64 4.38
N LYS A 48 -0.41 12.10 4.53
CA LYS A 48 -0.64 10.71 4.98
C LYS A 48 -0.89 9.79 3.79
N TRP A 49 -0.41 8.56 3.89
CA TRP A 49 -0.69 7.54 2.88
C TRP A 49 -2.15 7.10 2.93
N ARG A 50 -2.84 7.17 1.79
CA ARG A 50 -4.19 6.63 1.60
C ARG A 50 -4.21 5.53 0.54
N ALA A 51 -4.94 4.45 0.81
CA ALA A 51 -5.17 3.37 -0.15
C ALA A 51 -6.31 3.73 -1.12
N ILE A 52 -6.08 3.54 -2.41
CA ILE A 52 -7.05 3.70 -3.49
C ILE A 52 -7.05 2.41 -4.29
N MET A 53 -8.23 1.87 -4.54
CA MET A 53 -8.36 0.66 -5.36
C MET A 53 -8.61 1.04 -6.83
N PRO A 54 -7.77 0.61 -7.77
CA PRO A 54 -8.02 0.84 -9.19
C PRO A 54 -9.05 -0.16 -9.74
N GLY A 55 -10.28 0.26 -9.98
CA GLY A 55 -11.25 -0.50 -10.78
C GLY A 55 -12.30 -1.29 -9.98
N ASP A 56 -12.66 -2.47 -10.48
CA ASP A 56 -13.74 -3.30 -9.95
C ASP A 56 -13.40 -3.91 -8.59
N LEU A 57 -14.40 -4.01 -7.72
CA LEU A 57 -14.25 -4.59 -6.38
C LEU A 57 -13.87 -6.08 -6.49
N PRO A 58 -12.72 -6.51 -5.93
CA PRO A 58 -12.40 -7.92 -5.83
C PRO A 58 -13.43 -8.64 -4.95
N ALA A 59 -13.59 -9.94 -5.18
CA ALA A 59 -14.51 -10.77 -4.39
C ALA A 59 -14.20 -10.77 -2.89
N LYS A 60 -12.95 -10.46 -2.52
CA LYS A 60 -12.50 -10.34 -1.13
C LYS A 60 -11.59 -9.12 -1.01
N MET A 61 -12.07 -8.10 -0.30
CA MET A 61 -11.26 -6.97 0.10
C MET A 61 -10.44 -7.31 1.34
N PRO A 62 -9.16 -6.89 1.42
CA PRO A 62 -8.45 -6.85 2.68
C PRO A 62 -9.25 -6.01 3.69
N GLY A 63 -9.17 -6.36 4.97
CA GLY A 63 -9.78 -5.55 6.02
C GLY A 63 -9.15 -4.15 6.05
N ASN A 64 -9.94 -3.14 6.41
CA ASN A 64 -9.45 -1.76 6.55
C ASN A 64 -8.25 -1.67 7.49
N ASP A 65 -8.21 -2.50 8.53
CA ASP A 65 -7.10 -2.56 9.49
C ASP A 65 -5.76 -2.95 8.82
N LEU A 66 -5.80 -3.83 7.82
CA LEU A 66 -4.59 -4.23 7.08
C LEU A 66 -4.12 -3.11 6.14
N LEU A 67 -5.06 -2.43 5.47
CA LEU A 67 -4.75 -1.27 4.62
C LEU A 67 -4.13 -0.13 5.46
N GLN A 68 -4.65 0.09 6.67
CA GLN A 68 -4.08 1.07 7.59
C GLN A 68 -2.69 0.65 8.08
N ALA A 69 -2.49 -0.61 8.45
CA ALA A 69 -1.19 -1.12 8.88
C ALA A 69 -0.12 -0.96 7.78
N VAL A 70 -0.50 -1.16 6.51
CA VAL A 70 0.37 -0.89 5.37
C VAL A 70 0.72 0.60 5.26
N ALA A 71 -0.26 1.49 5.39
CA ALA A 71 -0.02 2.94 5.36
C ALA A 71 0.94 3.39 6.47
N ASP A 72 0.76 2.88 7.69
CA ASP A 72 1.60 3.20 8.85
C ASP A 72 3.04 2.71 8.66
N GLU A 73 3.23 1.55 8.03
CA GLU A 73 4.57 1.01 7.78
C GLU A 73 5.27 1.70 6.61
N LEU A 74 4.51 2.09 5.57
CA LEU A 74 5.02 2.92 4.48
C LEU A 74 5.56 4.26 4.98
N ASP A 75 4.85 4.88 5.92
CA ASP A 75 5.27 6.14 6.54
C ASP A 75 6.61 5.98 7.27
N LYS A 76 6.78 4.92 8.05
CA LYS A 76 8.05 4.62 8.75
C LYS A 76 9.20 4.31 7.79
N TYR A 77 8.94 3.60 6.70
CA TYR A 77 9.97 3.15 5.78
C TYR A 77 10.46 4.27 4.85
N LEU A 78 9.60 5.24 4.53
CA LEU A 78 9.88 6.29 3.54
C LEU A 78 10.15 7.67 4.16
N SER A 79 10.02 7.81 5.49
CA SER A 79 10.45 8.99 6.26
C SER A 79 11.95 9.00 6.52
#